data_AF-A0A958RD80-F1
#
_entry.id   AF-A0A958RD80-F1
#
_cell.length_a   1.000
_cell.length_b   1.000
_cell.length_c   1.000
_cell.angle_alpha   90.00
_cell.angle_beta   90.00
_cell.angle_gamma   90.00
#
_symmetry.space_group_name_H-M   'P 1'
#
loop_
_entity.id
_entity.type
_entity.pdbx_description
1 polymer ?
#
loop_
_entity_poly.entity_id
_entity_poly.type
_entity_poly.pdbx_seq_one_letter_code
_entity_poly.pdbx_strand_id
1 'polypeptide(L)'
;GGAVSAIITSLKNNVRKRKTIYDSKAVFDKRPGKKVFITDKKATPEQLEAIRNRLKRERRMQTLRTLFVTFTVLILLLLFFIWANGQLKYTV
;
A
#
# COMPACT_ATOMS: atom_id res chain seq x y z
N GLY A 1 40.09 4.90 -25.19
CA GLY A 1 40.39 3.78 -24.28
C GLY A 1 40.18 4.13 -22.80
N GLY A 2 40.85 5.17 -22.29
CA GLY A 2 40.90 5.48 -20.85
C GLY A 2 39.57 5.85 -20.19
N ALA A 3 38.71 6.63 -20.86
CA ALA A 3 37.41 7.04 -20.29
C ALA A 3 36.46 5.85 -20.07
N VAL A 4 36.43 4.90 -21.02
CA VAL A 4 35.62 3.68 -20.93
C VAL A 4 36.18 2.72 -19.87
N SER A 5 37.50 2.67 -19.70
CA SER A 5 38.12 1.89 -18.62
C SER A 5 37.84 2.49 -17.23
N ALA A 6 37.83 3.82 -17.11
CA ALA A 6 37.53 4.51 -15.85
C ALA A 6 36.07 4.30 -15.40
N ILE A 7 35.10 4.36 -16.33
CA ILE A 7 33.69 4.09 -16.01
C ILE A 7 33.46 2.62 -15.61
N ILE A 8 34.10 1.67 -16.30
CA ILE A 8 33.99 0.24 -15.95
C ILE A 8 34.56 -0.01 -14.56
N THR A 9 35.71 0.60 -14.25
CA THR A 9 36.35 0.49 -12.93
C THR A 9 35.50 1.15 -11.84
N SER A 10 34.92 2.32 -12.10
CA SER A 10 34.02 3.00 -11.16
C SER A 10 32.75 2.19 -10.87
N LEU A 11 32.13 1.60 -11.90
CA LEU A 11 30.98 0.70 -11.78
C LEU A 11 31.34 -0.55 -10.96
N LYS A 12 32.49 -1.16 -11.24
CA LYS A 12 32.96 -2.37 -10.53
C LYS A 12 33.27 -2.07 -9.07
N ASN A 13 33.83 -0.91 -8.76
CA ASN A 13 34.12 -0.50 -7.38
C ASN A 13 32.86 -0.07 -6.62
N ASN A 14 31.84 0.48 -7.31
CA ASN A 14 30.56 0.85 -6.71
C ASN A 14 29.55 -0.31 -6.61
N VAL A 15 29.84 -1.48 -7.18
CA VAL A 15 28.96 -2.65 -7.11
C VAL A 15 29.03 -3.28 -5.70
N ARG A 16 28.25 -2.70 -4.79
CA ARG A 16 28.05 -3.30 -3.46
C ARG A 16 27.19 -4.55 -3.63
N LYS A 17 27.69 -5.72 -3.20
CA LYS A 17 26.87 -6.94 -3.06
C LYS A 17 25.78 -6.69 -2.02
N ARG A 18 24.65 -6.11 -2.43
CA ARG A 18 23.49 -5.92 -1.57
C ARG A 18 22.82 -7.28 -1.44
N LYS A 19 22.73 -7.80 -0.21
CA LYS A 19 21.85 -8.93 0.07
C LYS A 19 20.43 -8.50 -0.27
N THR A 20 19.81 -9.20 -1.21
CA THR A 20 18.41 -9.00 -1.54
C THR A 20 17.53 -9.61 -0.44
N ILE A 21 16.25 -9.24 -0.40
CA ILE A 21 15.30 -9.81 0.57
C ILE A 21 15.26 -11.34 0.45
N TYR A 22 15.48 -11.87 -0.76
CA TYR A 22 15.52 -13.31 -1.05
C TYR A 22 16.80 -14.01 -0.55
N ASP A 23 17.92 -13.28 -0.37
CA ASP A 23 19.16 -13.83 0.20
C ASP A 23 19.08 -14.01 1.72
N SER A 24 18.08 -13.40 2.36
CA SER A 24 17.83 -13.54 3.79
C SER A 24 16.84 -14.68 4.07
N LYS A 25 17.33 -15.93 4.09
CA LYS A 25 16.51 -17.09 4.50
C LYS A 25 15.84 -16.87 5.87
N ALA A 26 16.43 -16.06 6.74
CA ALA A 26 15.87 -15.69 8.04
C ALA A 26 14.51 -14.95 7.99
N VAL A 27 14.17 -14.28 6.87
CA VAL A 27 12.87 -13.59 6.73
C VAL A 27 11.73 -14.59 6.47
N PHE A 28 12.04 -15.72 5.82
CA PHE A 28 11.03 -16.73 5.46
C PHE A 28 10.97 -17.91 6.44
N ASP A 29 12.02 -18.15 7.24
CA ASP A 29 12.20 -19.43 7.95
C ASP A 29 11.82 -19.42 9.44
N LYS A 30 11.05 -18.43 9.92
CA LYS A 30 10.69 -18.34 11.36
C LYS A 30 9.23 -18.01 11.66
N ARG A 31 8.31 -18.56 10.88
CA ARG A 31 7.00 -18.93 11.45
C ARG A 31 6.70 -20.33 10.93
N PRO A 32 6.66 -21.39 11.78
CA PRO A 32 5.89 -22.56 11.40
C PRO A 32 4.50 -22.01 11.13
N GLY A 33 4.13 -21.89 9.86
CA GLY A 33 2.80 -21.46 9.46
C GLY A 33 1.87 -22.35 10.27
N LYS A 34 1.10 -21.75 11.19
CA LYS A 34 0.09 -22.46 11.96
C LYS A 34 -0.65 -23.28 10.93
N LYS A 35 -0.51 -24.62 10.95
CA LYS A 35 -1.22 -25.49 10.03
C LYS A 35 -2.68 -25.13 10.25
N VAL A 36 -3.24 -24.33 9.36
CA VAL A 36 -4.65 -24.02 9.38
C VAL A 36 -5.25 -25.32 8.87
N PHE A 37 -5.52 -26.22 9.82
CA PHE A 37 -6.40 -27.33 9.56
C PHE A 37 -7.73 -26.65 9.19
N ILE A 38 -7.95 -26.49 7.88
CA ILE A 38 -9.28 -26.23 7.36
C ILE A 38 -10.00 -27.55 7.61
N THR A 39 -10.51 -27.74 8.82
CA THR A 39 -11.53 -28.74 9.06
C THR A 39 -12.61 -28.46 8.02
N ASP A 40 -13.10 -29.47 7.32
CA ASP A 40 -14.20 -29.40 6.34
C ASP A 40 -15.55 -29.00 6.99
N LYS A 41 -15.51 -28.05 7.91
CA LYS A 41 -16.63 -27.43 8.59
C LYS A 41 -17.28 -26.50 7.58
N LYS A 42 -18.03 -27.10 6.67
CA LYS A 42 -18.95 -26.37 5.78
C LYS A 42 -19.89 -25.57 6.69
N ALA A 43 -19.87 -24.26 6.54
CA ALA A 43 -20.79 -23.39 7.26
C ALA A 43 -22.23 -23.83 6.94
N THR A 44 -23.09 -23.92 7.96
CA THR A 44 -24.52 -24.12 7.72
C THR A 44 -25.06 -22.96 6.88
N PRO A 45 -26.13 -23.13 6.09
CA PRO A 45 -26.69 -22.04 5.27
C PRO A 45 -26.96 -20.77 6.09
N GLU A 46 -27.46 -20.92 7.32
CA GLU A 46 -27.67 -19.83 8.27
C GLU A 46 -26.37 -19.11 8.68
N GLN A 47 -25.30 -19.86 8.94
CA GLN A 47 -23.99 -19.29 9.26
C GLN A 47 -23.41 -18.53 8.05
N LEU A 48 -23.61 -19.06 6.83
CA LEU A 48 -23.17 -18.41 5.61
C LEU A 48 -23.90 -17.08 5.38
N GLU A 49 -25.21 -17.03 5.61
CA GLU A 49 -26.00 -15.80 5.54
C GLU A 49 -25.56 -14.78 6.59
N ALA A 50 -25.33 -15.21 7.83
CA ALA A 50 -24.82 -14.35 8.88
C ALA A 50 -23.46 -13.74 8.53
N ILE A 51 -22.54 -14.54 7.97
CA ILE A 51 -21.23 -14.08 7.50
C ILE A 51 -21.37 -13.09 6.34
N ARG A 52 -22.22 -13.39 5.35
CA ARG A 52 -22.50 -12.50 4.22
C ARG A 52 -23.05 -11.15 4.68
N ASN A 53 -23.98 -11.15 5.63
CA ASN A 53 -24.58 -9.93 6.15
C ASN A 53 -23.59 -9.09 6.96
N ARG A 54 -22.74 -9.72 7.78
CA ARG A 54 -21.65 -9.03 8.48
C ARG A 54 -20.67 -8.37 7.50
N LEU A 55 -20.21 -9.11 6.49
CA LEU A 55 -19.29 -8.58 5.47
C LEU A 55 -19.91 -7.42 4.68
N LYS A 56 -21.19 -7.51 4.31
CA LYS A 56 -21.89 -6.41 3.63
C LYS A 56 -21.97 -5.17 4.51
N ARG A 57 -22.25 -5.32 5.81
CA ARG A 57 -22.31 -4.21 6.76
C ARG A 57 -20.95 -3.54 6.94
N GLU A 58 -19.89 -4.33 7.13
CA GLU A 58 -18.52 -3.80 7.27
C GLU A 58 -18.07 -3.06 6.02
N ARG A 59 -18.30 -3.63 4.82
CA ARG A 59 -17.99 -2.96 3.56
C ARG A 59 -18.73 -1.64 3.42
N ARG A 60 -20.02 -1.58 3.75
CA ARG A 60 -20.80 -0.32 3.72
C ARG A 60 -20.19 0.74 4.63
N MET A 61 -19.82 0.37 5.85
CA MET A 61 -19.19 1.31 6.79
C MET A 61 -17.81 1.79 6.29
N GLN A 62 -17.02 0.89 5.70
CA GLN A 62 -15.74 1.24 5.08
C GLN A 62 -15.94 2.18 3.89
N THR A 63 -16.91 1.89 3.01
CA THR A 63 -17.23 2.75 1.85
C THR A 63 -17.67 4.15 2.30
N LEU A 64 -18.52 4.26 3.32
CA LEU A 64 -18.94 5.56 3.86
C LEU A 64 -17.75 6.34 4.45
N ARG A 65 -16.87 5.67 5.20
CA ARG A 65 -15.65 6.30 5.74
C ARG A 65 -14.73 6.78 4.62
N THR A 66 -14.49 5.94 3.61
CA THR A 66 -13.66 6.32 2.45
C THR A 66 -14.28 7.49 1.71
N LEU A 67 -15.60 7.46 1.46
CA LEU A 67 -16.30 8.54 0.79
C LEU A 67 -16.15 9.87 1.54
N PHE A 68 -16.38 9.85 2.85
CA PHE A 68 -16.20 11.03 3.70
C PHE A 68 -14.79 11.60 3.59
N VAL A 69 -13.77 10.77 3.76
CA VAL A 69 -12.36 11.20 3.66
C VAL A 69 -12.06 11.78 2.27
N THR A 70 -12.47 11.09 1.20
CA THR A 70 -12.25 11.59 -0.18
C THR A 70 -12.92 12.94 -0.42
N PHE A 71 -14.14 13.12 0.09
CA PHE A 71 -14.88 14.37 -0.07
C PHE A 71 -14.22 15.51 0.71
N THR A 72 -13.78 15.25 1.94
CA THR A 72 -13.03 16.23 2.74
C THR A 72 -11.75 16.67 2.04
N VAL A 73 -10.97 15.72 1.50
CA VAL A 73 -9.73 16.03 0.76
C VAL A 73 -10.01 16.89 -0.46
N LEU A 74 -11.04 16.57 -1.25
CA LEU A 74 -11.41 17.35 -2.43
C LEU A 74 -11.83 18.79 -2.08
N ILE A 75 -12.61 18.98 -1.01
CA ILE A 75 -12.99 20.32 -0.54
C ILE A 75 -11.75 21.12 -0.15
N LEU A 76 -10.82 20.52 0.62
CA LEU A 76 -9.59 21.21 1.04
C LEU A 76 -8.74 21.62 -0.16
N LEU A 77 -8.63 20.77 -1.18
CA LEU A 77 -7.92 21.10 -2.42
C LEU A 77 -8.59 22.25 -3.17
N LEU A 78 -9.92 22.26 -3.26
CA LEU A 78 -10.67 23.36 -3.89
C LEU A 78 -10.44 24.68 -3.14
N LEU A 79 -10.55 24.67 -1.82
CA LEU A 79 -10.30 25.84 -0.99
C LEU A 79 -8.87 26.36 -1.15
N PHE A 80 -7.89 25.45 -1.14
CA PHE A 80 -6.49 25.79 -1.37
C PHE A 80 -6.29 26.44 -2.75
N PHE A 81 -6.90 25.88 -3.80
CA PHE A 81 -6.80 26.43 -5.15
C PHE A 81 -7.43 27.82 -5.25
N ILE A 82 -8.61 28.03 -4.66
CA ILE A 82 -9.26 29.35 -4.63
C ILE A 82 -8.38 30.37 -3.90
N TRP A 83 -7.85 30.00 -2.74
CA TRP A 83 -6.96 30.86 -1.95
C TRP A 83 -5.69 31.22 -2.73
N ALA A 84 -5.03 30.24 -3.37
CA ALA A 84 -3.82 30.45 -4.16
C ALA A 84 -4.08 31.37 -5.37
N ASN A 85 -5.19 31.18 -6.09
CA ASN A 85 -5.57 32.07 -7.19
C ASN A 85 -5.95 33.47 -6.72
N GLY A 86 -6.51 33.60 -5.51
CA GLY A 86 -6.74 34.90 -4.88
C GLY A 86 -5.43 35.65 -4.67
N GLN A 87 -4.43 35.01 -4.06
CA GLN A 87 -3.11 35.61 -3.81
C GLN A 87 -2.44 36.10 -5.10
N LEU A 88 -2.48 35.31 -6.18
CA LEU A 88 -1.93 35.67 -7.50
C LEU A 88 -2.54 36.97 -8.07
N LYS A 89 -3.80 37.30 -7.75
CA LYS A 89 -4.47 38.51 -8.24
C LYS A 89 -4.11 39.78 -7.45
N TYR A 90 -3.60 39.66 -6.23
CA TYR A 90 -3.23 40.81 -5.40
C TYR A 90 -1.73 41.18 -5.51
N THR A 91 -0.93 40.34 -6.17
CA THR A 91 0.52 40.53 -6.34
C THR A 91 0.93 41.13 -7.70
N VAL A 92 -0.02 41.40 -8.59
CA VAL A 92 0.17 42.06 -9.91
C VAL A 92 -0.49 43.42 -9.85
#